data_AF-A0A0B1S3X9-F1
#
_entry.id   AF-A0A0B1S3X9-F1
#
_cell.length_a   1.000
_cell.length_b   1.000
_cell.length_c   1.000
_cell.angle_alpha   90.00
_cell.angle_beta   90.00
_cell.angle_gamma   90.00
#
_symmetry.space_group_name_H-M   'P 1'
#
loop_
_entity.id
_entity.type
_entity.pdbx_description
1 polymer ?
#
loop_
_entity_poly.entity_id
_entity_poly.type
_entity_poly.pdbx_seq_one_letter_code
_entity_poly.pdbx_strand_id
1 'polypeptide(L)'
;MTKKSEKSLVVFKTARELCEFECTSSSPLPSGCHDLDRLIGGGFFPGCVTEISGEAGCGKSQICMQLAATTIANGQNVICIETERGFSVNRVRQVCFLVFISFKISCV
;
A
#
# COMPACT_ATOMS: atom_id res chain seq x y z
N MET A 1 30.86 7.35 -29.30
CA MET A 1 29.63 6.81 -28.70
C MET A 1 29.00 7.90 -27.83
N THR A 2 28.06 8.65 -28.40
CA THR A 2 27.35 9.75 -27.74
C THR A 2 26.28 9.19 -26.81
N LYS A 3 26.37 9.52 -25.51
CA LYS A 3 25.33 9.22 -24.51
C LYS A 3 24.07 9.99 -24.90
N LYS A 4 23.03 9.26 -25.32
CA LYS A 4 21.71 9.82 -25.61
C LYS A 4 21.05 10.15 -24.28
N SER A 5 20.98 11.44 -23.96
CA SER A 5 20.22 11.97 -22.81
C SER A 5 18.74 11.64 -23.05
N GLU A 6 18.19 10.69 -22.28
CA GLU A 6 16.76 10.46 -22.17
C GLU A 6 16.12 11.68 -21.51
N LYS A 7 15.45 12.51 -22.31
CA LYS A 7 14.60 13.58 -21.81
C LYS A 7 13.32 12.94 -21.28
N SER A 8 13.12 12.97 -19.97
CA SER A 8 11.82 12.71 -19.36
C SER A 8 10.79 13.67 -20.00
N LEU A 9 9.85 13.11 -20.76
CA LEU A 9 8.73 13.86 -21.33
C LEU A 9 7.71 14.06 -20.22
N VAL A 10 7.58 15.29 -19.73
CA VAL A 10 6.49 15.66 -18.83
C VAL A 10 5.19 15.70 -19.64
N VAL A 11 4.29 14.77 -19.35
CA VAL A 11 2.95 14.73 -19.96
C VAL A 11 1.99 15.50 -19.05
N PHE A 12 1.48 16.63 -19.54
CA PHE A 12 0.43 17.36 -18.85
C PHE A 12 -0.91 16.66 -19.06
N LYS A 13 -1.73 16.65 -18.00
CA LYS A 13 -3.11 16.17 -18.04
C LYS A 13 -4.06 17.30 -17.69
N THR A 14 -5.19 17.36 -18.37
CA THR A 14 -6.31 18.25 -18.05
C THR A 14 -7.06 17.76 -16.81
N ALA A 15 -7.82 18.65 -16.16
CA ALA A 15 -8.66 18.27 -15.02
C ALA A 15 -9.69 17.18 -15.35
N ARG A 16 -10.18 17.15 -16.60
CA ARG A 16 -11.10 16.09 -17.08
C ARG A 16 -10.40 14.73 -17.10
N GLU A 17 -9.20 14.66 -17.66
CA GLU A 17 -8.42 13.41 -17.72
C GLU A 17 -8.03 12.89 -16.31
N LEU A 18 -7.83 13.79 -15.35
CA LEU A 18 -7.62 13.43 -13.94
C LEU A 18 -8.90 12.86 -13.32
N CYS A 19 -10.05 13.50 -13.54
CA CYS A 19 -11.33 13.03 -13.02
C CYS A 19 -11.74 11.68 -13.63
N GLU A 20 -11.49 11.47 -14.93
CA GLU A 20 -11.69 10.17 -15.59
C GLU A 20 -10.81 9.08 -14.97
N PHE A 21 -9.55 9.40 -14.64
CA PHE A 21 -8.65 8.47 -13.95
C PHE A 21 -9.19 8.08 -12.57
N GLU A 22 -9.60 9.05 -11.74
CA GLU A 22 -10.18 8.79 -10.42
C GLU A 22 -11.47 7.95 -10.51
N CYS A 23 -12.34 8.21 -11.48
CA CYS A 23 -13.56 7.44 -11.71
C CYS A 23 -13.31 5.99 -12.15
N THR A 24 -12.21 5.74 -12.87
CA THR A 24 -11.80 4.38 -13.26
C THR A 24 -10.94 3.67 -12.23
N SER A 25 -10.52 4.38 -11.17
CA SER A 25 -9.67 3.81 -10.14
C SER A 25 -10.42 2.69 -9.40
N SER A 26 -9.69 1.64 -9.05
CA SER A 26 -10.24 0.49 -8.34
C SER A 26 -10.70 0.87 -6.93
N SER A 27 -11.62 0.08 -6.38
CA SER A 27 -12.14 0.25 -5.02
C SER A 27 -11.01 0.40 -3.98
N PRO A 28 -11.21 1.18 -2.90
CA PRO A 28 -10.24 1.31 -1.82
C PRO A 28 -9.82 -0.05 -1.28
N LEU A 29 -8.53 -0.20 -0.98
CA LEU A 29 -8.02 -1.37 -0.28
C LEU A 29 -8.38 -1.27 1.20
N PRO A 30 -9.10 -2.24 1.77
CA PRO A 30 -9.42 -2.22 3.19
C PRO A 30 -8.15 -2.38 4.02
N SER A 31 -8.05 -1.61 5.11
CA SER A 31 -6.94 -1.75 6.06
C SER A 31 -7.04 -3.01 6.90
N GLY A 32 -8.24 -3.62 6.99
CA GLY A 32 -8.55 -4.68 7.96
C GLY A 32 -8.97 -4.14 9.33
N CYS A 33 -9.09 -2.81 9.47
CA CYS A 33 -9.65 -2.14 10.63
C CYS A 33 -10.78 -1.19 10.18
N HIS A 34 -12.02 -1.54 10.49
CA HIS A 34 -13.20 -0.79 10.04
C HIS A 34 -13.19 0.67 10.50
N ASP A 35 -12.75 0.93 11.73
CA ASP A 35 -12.69 2.30 12.26
C ASP A 35 -11.62 3.15 11.58
N LEU A 36 -10.49 2.54 11.21
CA LEU A 36 -9.46 3.21 10.42
C LEU A 36 -9.95 3.49 9.01
N ASP A 37 -10.57 2.50 8.35
CA ASP A 37 -11.14 2.67 7.01
C ASP A 37 -12.15 3.81 6.99
N ARG A 38 -13.04 3.87 8.00
CA ARG A 38 -14.00 4.97 8.15
C ARG A 38 -13.30 6.32 8.35
N LEU A 39 -12.23 6.37 9.16
CA LEU A 39 -11.48 7.59 9.43
C LEU A 39 -10.80 8.14 8.16
N ILE A 40 -10.31 7.27 7.26
CA ILE A 40 -9.59 7.67 6.04
C ILE A 40 -10.48 7.71 4.78
N GLY A 41 -11.80 7.59 4.93
CA GLY A 41 -12.74 7.74 3.80
C GLY A 41 -12.99 6.47 2.99
N GLY A 42 -12.81 5.29 3.58
CA GLY A 42 -13.20 3.98 3.03
C GLY A 42 -12.06 2.98 2.84
N GLY A 43 -10.80 3.39 3.07
CA GLY A 43 -9.62 2.55 2.90
C GLY A 43 -8.49 3.27 2.17
N PHE A 44 -7.48 2.52 1.73
CA PHE A 44 -6.33 3.05 1.00
C PHE A 44 -6.59 3.08 -0.50
N PHE A 45 -6.56 4.27 -1.11
CA PHE A 45 -6.88 4.45 -2.53
C PHE A 45 -5.71 4.08 -3.45
N PRO A 46 -5.94 3.19 -4.44
CA PRO A 46 -4.95 2.88 -5.47
C PRO A 46 -4.57 4.12 -6.29
N GLY A 47 -3.32 4.22 -6.70
CA GLY A 47 -2.81 5.38 -7.45
C GLY A 47 -2.45 6.60 -6.59
N CYS A 48 -2.65 6.52 -5.27
CA CYS A 48 -2.24 7.54 -4.31
C CYS A 48 -1.05 7.07 -3.46
N VAL A 49 -0.29 8.04 -2.94
CA VAL A 49 0.71 7.80 -1.89
C VAL A 49 0.09 8.21 -0.56
N THR A 50 0.08 7.29 0.40
CA THR A 50 -0.40 7.57 1.77
C THR A 50 0.79 7.56 2.73
N GLU A 51 0.98 8.66 3.46
CA GLU A 51 2.02 8.80 4.47
C GLU A 51 1.44 8.56 5.87
N ILE A 52 2.10 7.71 6.66
CA ILE A 52 1.77 7.48 8.07
C ILE A 52 2.95 7.99 8.91
N SER A 53 2.72 9.04 9.69
CA SER A 53 3.73 9.69 10.52
C SER A 53 3.38 9.65 12.00
N GLY A 54 4.39 9.74 12.87
CA GLY A 54 4.25 9.71 14.33
C GLY A 54 5.49 9.19 15.05
N GLU A 55 5.47 9.21 16.38
CA GLU A 55 6.59 8.79 17.23
C GLU A 55 6.92 7.30 17.13
N ALA A 56 8.13 6.90 17.55
CA ALA A 56 8.48 5.49 17.66
C ALA A 56 7.49 4.75 18.58
N GLY A 57 7.01 3.59 18.14
CA GLY A 57 6.03 2.81 18.91
C GLY A 57 4.56 3.19 18.72
N CYS A 58 4.21 4.24 17.95
CA CYS A 58 2.81 4.62 17.73
C CYS A 58 2.02 3.68 16.78
N GLY A 59 2.66 2.63 16.27
CA GLY A 59 1.98 1.59 15.47
C GLY A 59 2.10 1.73 13.94
N LYS A 60 2.93 2.63 13.40
CA LYS A 60 3.13 2.79 11.94
C LYS A 60 3.43 1.46 11.23
N SER A 61 4.45 0.73 11.69
CA SER A 61 4.81 -0.58 11.11
C SER A 61 3.72 -1.63 11.33
N GLN A 62 2.93 -1.53 12.41
CA GLN A 62 1.76 -2.41 12.61
C GLN A 62 0.70 -2.16 11.53
N ILE A 63 0.38 -0.90 11.22
CA ILE A 63 -0.57 -0.56 10.15
C ILE A 63 -0.06 -1.09 8.81
N CYS A 64 1.22 -0.91 8.48
CA CYS A 64 1.80 -1.45 7.25
C CYS A 64 1.70 -2.99 7.17
N MET A 65 2.00 -3.70 8.26
CA MET A 65 1.87 -5.16 8.31
C MET A 65 0.41 -5.63 8.20
N GLN A 66 -0.52 -4.91 8.82
CA GLN A 66 -1.96 -5.20 8.76
C GLN A 66 -2.52 -4.99 7.35
N LEU A 67 -2.14 -3.88 6.70
CA LEU A 67 -2.52 -3.60 5.31
C LEU A 67 -1.92 -4.65 4.36
N ALA A 68 -0.66 -5.03 4.56
CA ALA A 68 -0.01 -6.07 3.77
C ALA A 68 -0.73 -7.42 3.93
N ALA A 69 -1.04 -7.82 5.16
CA ALA A 69 -1.77 -9.04 5.45
C ALA A 69 -3.15 -9.06 4.79
N THR A 70 -3.91 -7.97 4.93
CA THR A 70 -5.27 -7.83 4.36
C THR A 70 -5.23 -7.84 2.82
N THR A 71 -4.26 -7.14 2.23
CA THR A 71 -4.08 -7.09 0.77
C THR A 71 -3.77 -8.48 0.19
N ILE A 72 -2.89 -9.24 0.83
CA ILE A 72 -2.57 -10.59 0.37
C ILE A 72 -3.72 -11.56 0.62
N ALA A 73 -4.46 -11.41 1.74
CA ALA A 73 -5.65 -12.20 1.97
C ALA A 73 -6.73 -11.98 0.88
N ASN A 74 -6.77 -10.79 0.30
CA ASN A 74 -7.61 -10.47 -0.86
C ASN A 74 -7.01 -10.97 -2.20
N GLY A 75 -5.97 -11.80 -2.18
CA GLY A 75 -5.36 -12.40 -3.37
C GLY A 75 -4.43 -11.46 -4.15
N GLN A 76 -4.03 -10.33 -3.57
CA GLN A 76 -3.15 -9.36 -4.22
C GLN A 76 -1.69 -9.51 -3.74
N ASN A 77 -0.75 -8.98 -4.53
CA ASN A 77 0.68 -9.02 -4.18
C ASN A 77 1.09 -7.73 -3.46
N VAL A 78 2.02 -7.86 -2.51
CA VAL A 78 2.56 -6.72 -1.73
C VAL A 78 4.07 -6.72 -1.80
N ILE A 79 4.65 -5.55 -2.03
CA ILE A 79 6.09 -5.29 -1.88
C ILE A 79 6.27 -4.40 -0.66
N CYS A 80 7.11 -4.83 0.28
CA CYS A 80 7.47 -4.05 1.46
C CYS A 80 8.95 -3.72 1.41
N ILE A 81 9.29 -2.44 1.53
CA ILE A 81 10.66 -1.94 1.63
C ILE A 81 10.82 -1.40 3.05
N GLU A 82 11.80 -1.93 3.79
CA GLU A 82 12.03 -1.63 5.19
C GLU A 82 13.44 -1.08 5.39
N THR A 83 13.58 -0.02 6.19
CA THR A 83 14.87 0.66 6.44
C THR A 83 15.40 0.45 7.85
N GLU A 84 14.54 0.13 8.84
CA GLU A 84 14.90 0.14 10.27
C GLU A 84 14.60 -1.19 10.98
N ARG A 85 14.48 -2.30 10.22
CA ARG A 85 14.20 -3.67 10.70
C ARG A 85 12.95 -3.79 11.58
N GLY A 86 11.93 -2.96 11.36
CA GLY A 86 10.65 -3.01 12.09
C GLY A 86 9.62 -4.00 11.53
N PHE A 87 9.83 -4.50 10.30
CA PHE A 87 8.88 -5.39 9.63
C PHE A 87 9.12 -6.86 9.94
N SER A 88 8.10 -7.56 10.45
CA SER A 88 8.17 -8.98 10.79
C SER A 88 7.20 -9.80 9.95
N VAL A 89 7.74 -10.67 9.10
CA VAL A 89 6.94 -11.62 8.31
C VAL A 89 6.14 -12.57 9.22
N ASN A 90 6.68 -12.91 10.40
CA ASN A 90 5.95 -13.72 11.38
C ASN A 90 4.71 -12.98 11.89
N ARG A 91 4.82 -11.65 12.09
CA ARG A 91 3.69 -10.83 12.48
C ARG A 91 2.65 -10.71 11.35
N VAL A 92 3.08 -10.54 10.11
CA VAL A 92 2.17 -10.60 8.94
C VAL A 92 1.45 -11.94 8.91
N ARG A 93 2.16 -13.06 9.05
CA ARG A 93 1.55 -14.40 9.13
C ARG A 93 0.56 -14.53 10.28
N GLN A 94 0.87 -13.99 11.45
CA GLN A 94 -0.04 -14.01 12.60
C GLN A 94 -1.33 -13.24 12.31
N VAL A 95 -1.22 -12.08 11.67
CA VAL A 95 -2.40 -11.31 11.22
C VAL A 95 -3.17 -12.09 10.16
N CYS A 96 -2.49 -12.73 9.19
CA CYS A 96 -3.13 -13.55 8.16
C CYS A 96 -3.75 -14.85 8.69
N PHE A 97 -3.25 -15.44 9.78
CA PHE A 97 -3.83 -16.65 10.37
C PHE A 97 -5.23 -16.39 10.95
N LEU A 98 -5.53 -15.15 11.33
CA LEU A 98 -6.90 -14.71 11.61
C LEU A 98 -7.77 -14.62 10.33
N VAL A 99 -7.17 -14.74 9.14
CA VAL A 99 -7.78 -14.52 7.82
C VAL A 99 -7.69 -15.75 6.87
N PHE A 100 -7.10 -16.89 7.27
CA PHE A 100 -7.10 -18.20 6.55
C PHE A 100 -6.67 -18.17 5.05
N ILE A 101 -5.37 -18.01 4.71
CA ILE A 101 -4.81 -18.27 3.34
C ILE A 101 -3.31 -18.69 3.41
N SER A 102 -2.79 -19.38 2.37
CA SER A 102 -1.38 -19.80 2.19
C SER A 102 -0.58 -18.82 1.29
N PHE A 103 0.69 -18.49 1.62
CA PHE A 103 1.39 -17.26 1.16
C PHE A 103 2.74 -17.45 0.42
N LYS A 104 3.09 -16.50 -0.47
CA LYS A 104 4.45 -16.23 -0.98
C LYS A 104 4.79 -14.74 -0.79
N ILE A 105 5.62 -14.41 0.20
CA ILE A 105 6.10 -13.05 0.49
C ILE A 105 7.59 -12.99 0.12
N SER A 106 7.98 -12.00 -0.68
CA SER A 106 9.38 -11.67 -0.96
C SER A 106 9.73 -10.36 -0.27
N CYS A 107 10.59 -10.42 0.75
CA CYS A 107 11.25 -9.24 1.31
C CYS A 107 12.56 -9.03 0.54
N VAL A 108 12.83 -7.80 0.09
CA VAL A 108 14.10 -7.38 -0.53
C VAL A 108 14.88 -6.55 0.47
#